data_AF-A0A7M1K9B7-F1
#
_entry.id   AF-A0A7M1K9B7-F1
#
_cell.length_a   1.000
_cell.length_b   1.000
_cell.length_c   1.000
_cell.angle_alpha   90.00
_cell.angle_beta   90.00
_cell.angle_gamma   90.00
#
_symmetry.space_group_name_H-M   'P 1'
#
loop_
_entity.id
_entity.type
_entity.pdbx_description
1 polymer ?
#
loop_
_entity_poly.entity_id
_entity_poly.type
_entity_poly.pdbx_seq_one_letter_code
_entity_poly.pdbx_strand_id
1 'polypeptide(L)'
;MGQRDYQCDVKSDDYQAYKEIEEQIGHCTPEQAWAMYYVSTGMVREHVTRAVMEHIGRGNRALLLEFPELARQEENSRLMLPL
;
A
#
# COMPACT_ATOMS: atom_id res chain seq x y z
N MET A 1 36.92 15.43 3.11
CA MET A 1 35.76 14.99 3.91
C MET A 1 34.53 15.49 3.18
N GLY A 2 33.66 14.62 2.65
CA GLY A 2 32.50 15.11 1.88
C GLY A 2 31.66 14.04 1.16
N GLN A 3 31.67 12.79 1.64
CA GLN A 3 30.85 11.71 1.05
C GLN A 3 29.78 11.17 2.01
N ARG A 4 29.80 11.55 3.30
CA ARG A 4 28.86 11.03 4.29
C ARG A 4 27.55 11.82 4.36
N ASP A 5 27.58 13.12 4.09
CA ASP A 5 26.41 13.98 4.27
C ASP A 5 25.40 13.85 3.11
N TYR A 6 25.86 13.55 1.89
CA TYR A 6 24.98 13.33 0.72
C TYR A 6 24.16 12.03 0.79
N GLN A 7 24.62 11.01 1.52
CA GLN A 7 23.95 9.72 1.56
C GLN A 7 22.76 9.69 2.54
N CYS A 8 22.76 10.58 3.54
CA CYS A 8 21.66 10.72 4.48
C CYS A 8 20.49 11.49 3.86
N ASP A 9 20.81 12.53 3.08
CA ASP A 9 19.83 13.40 2.40
C ASP A 9 19.00 12.62 1.38
N VAL A 10 19.66 11.85 0.51
CA VAL A 10 19.00 11.03 -0.53
C VAL A 10 18.05 9.97 0.06
N LYS A 11 18.41 9.35 1.19
CA LYS A 11 17.54 8.38 1.86
C LYS A 11 16.33 9.03 2.52
N SER A 12 16.46 10.28 2.96
CA SER A 12 15.35 11.07 3.49
C SER A 12 14.36 11.42 2.38
N ASP A 13 14.87 11.81 1.20
CA ASP A 13 14.05 12.14 0.04
C ASP A 13 13.29 10.92 -0.49
N ASP A 14 13.92 9.74 -0.57
CA ASP A 14 13.26 8.50 -1.01
C ASP A 14 12.12 8.10 -0.05
N TYR A 15 12.33 8.25 1.26
CA TYR A 15 11.30 7.97 2.26
C TYR A 15 10.14 8.96 2.16
N GLN A 16 10.44 10.25 1.98
CA GLN A 16 9.44 11.29 1.82
C GLN A 16 8.59 11.07 0.56
N ALA A 17 9.23 10.73 -0.56
CA ALA A 17 8.55 10.37 -1.80
C ALA A 17 7.62 9.16 -1.62
N TYR A 18 8.02 8.15 -0.83
CA TYR A 18 7.14 7.04 -0.51
C TYR A 18 5.90 7.48 0.28
N LYS A 19 6.09 8.32 1.31
CA LYS A 19 4.99 8.85 2.13
C LYS A 19 3.98 9.62 1.27
N GLU A 20 4.45 10.40 0.32
CA GLU A 20 3.59 11.15 -0.61
C GLU A 20 2.80 10.23 -1.54
N ILE A 21 3.40 9.13 -2.02
CA ILE A 21 2.68 8.12 -2.80
C ILE A 21 1.60 7.47 -1.94
N GLU A 22 1.92 7.09 -0.69
CA GLU A 22 0.96 6.47 0.23
C GLU A 22 -0.25 7.38 0.51
N GLU A 23 0.01 8.66 0.74
CA GLU A 23 -1.04 9.67 0.95
C GLU A 23 -1.92 9.84 -0.28
N GLN A 24 -1.32 9.95 -1.48
CA GLN A 24 -2.07 10.06 -2.74
C GLN A 24 -2.97 8.86 -2.97
N ILE A 25 -2.49 7.65 -2.70
CA ILE A 25 -3.30 6.42 -2.84
C ILE A 25 -4.53 6.46 -1.92
N GLY A 26 -4.41 7.04 -0.73
CA GLY A 26 -5.53 7.20 0.20
C GLY A 26 -6.65 8.12 -0.29
N HIS A 27 -6.38 8.98 -1.27
CA HIS A 27 -7.34 9.97 -1.79
C HIS A 27 -7.74 9.74 -3.25
N CYS A 28 -7.09 8.80 -3.95
CA CYS A 28 -7.34 8.55 -5.35
C CYS A 28 -8.46 7.53 -5.59
N THR A 29 -9.01 7.54 -6.79
CA THR A 29 -9.90 6.49 -7.30
C THR A 29 -9.12 5.24 -7.71
N PRO A 30 -9.75 4.06 -7.75
CA PRO A 30 -9.11 2.84 -8.24
C PRO A 30 -8.49 3.03 -9.64
N GLU A 31 -9.17 3.71 -10.55
CA GLU A 31 -8.70 3.98 -11.91
C GLU A 31 -7.43 4.84 -11.91
N GLN A 32 -7.35 5.82 -11.01
CA GLN A 32 -6.15 6.65 -10.84
C GLN A 32 -4.98 5.84 -10.27
N ALA A 33 -5.21 5.00 -9.26
CA ALA A 33 -4.18 4.10 -8.73
C ALA A 33 -3.64 3.16 -9.82
N TRP A 34 -4.54 2.63 -10.65
CA TRP A 34 -4.17 1.81 -11.82
C TRP A 34 -3.33 2.60 -12.83
N ALA A 35 -3.74 3.82 -13.17
CA ALA A 35 -2.97 4.68 -14.06
C ALA A 35 -1.55 4.94 -13.50
N MET A 36 -1.44 5.27 -12.20
CA MET A 36 -0.16 5.44 -11.52
C MET A 36 0.74 4.20 -11.60
N TYR A 37 0.17 3.01 -11.43
CA TYR A 37 0.90 1.75 -11.59
C TYR A 37 1.44 1.56 -13.01
N TYR A 38 0.61 1.83 -14.03
CA TYR A 38 0.99 1.63 -15.43
C TYR A 38 2.07 2.60 -15.92
N VAL A 39 2.00 3.86 -15.49
CA VAL A 39 2.97 4.89 -15.92
C VAL A 39 4.28 4.86 -15.13
N SER A 40 4.30 4.23 -13.95
CA SER A 40 5.49 4.14 -13.11
C SER A 40 6.37 2.93 -13.46
N THR A 41 7.65 2.99 -13.11
CA THR A 41 8.64 1.92 -13.33
C THR A 41 9.55 1.73 -12.12
N GLY A 42 10.16 0.55 -11.98
CA GLY A 42 11.12 0.27 -10.91
C GLY A 42 10.54 0.46 -9.52
N MET A 43 11.32 1.07 -8.62
CA MET A 43 10.94 1.25 -7.21
C MET A 43 9.62 2.05 -7.05
N VAL A 44 9.34 3.04 -7.89
CA VAL A 44 8.09 3.82 -7.79
C VAL A 44 6.87 2.92 -7.98
N ARG A 45 6.93 1.99 -8.94
CA ARG A 45 5.84 1.02 -9.17
C ARG A 45 5.66 0.09 -7.97
N GLU A 46 6.75 -0.38 -7.37
CA GLU A 46 6.69 -1.20 -6.16
C GLU A 46 6.03 -0.44 -5.01
N HIS A 47 6.39 0.83 -4.83
CA HIS A 47 5.82 1.69 -3.80
C HIS A 47 4.32 1.96 -4.01
N VAL A 48 3.87 2.24 -5.23
CA VAL A 48 2.43 2.34 -5.56
C VAL A 48 1.72 1.03 -5.22
N THR A 49 2.29 -0.11 -5.61
CA THR A 49 1.71 -1.43 -5.36
C THR A 49 1.58 -1.70 -3.85
N ARG A 50 2.60 -1.38 -3.05
CA ARG A 50 2.58 -1.52 -1.59
C ARG A 50 1.54 -0.60 -0.95
N ALA A 51 1.50 0.67 -1.33
CA ALA A 51 0.54 1.63 -0.82
C ALA A 51 -0.91 1.19 -1.08
N VAL A 52 -1.21 0.66 -2.28
CA VAL A 52 -2.54 0.13 -2.63
C VAL A 52 -2.89 -1.08 -1.76
N MET A 53 -1.98 -2.05 -1.62
CA MET A 53 -2.22 -3.21 -0.75
C MET A 53 -2.46 -2.81 0.70
N GLU A 54 -1.70 -1.85 1.21
CA GLU A 54 -1.87 -1.34 2.57
C GLU A 54 -3.22 -0.64 2.74
N HIS A 55 -3.64 0.17 1.77
CA HIS A 55 -4.93 0.83 1.78
C HIS A 55 -6.09 -0.18 1.79
N ILE A 56 -6.03 -1.22 0.95
CA ILE A 56 -7.00 -2.33 0.97
C ILE A 56 -7.01 -3.03 2.33
N GLY A 57 -5.83 -3.35 2.87
CA GLY A 57 -5.71 -3.99 4.18
C GLY A 57 -6.31 -3.15 5.31
N ARG A 58 -6.16 -1.82 5.27
CA ARG A 58 -6.79 -0.87 6.21
C ARG A 58 -8.31 -0.89 6.07
N GLY A 59 -8.83 -0.84 4.84
CA GLY A 59 -10.26 -0.93 4.55
C GLY A 59 -10.87 -2.25 5.03
N ASN A 60 -10.20 -3.38 4.77
CA ASN A 60 -10.66 -4.70 5.24
C ASN A 60 -10.73 -4.75 6.76
N ARG A 61 -9.71 -4.25 7.48
CA ARG A 61 -9.75 -4.18 8.95
C ARG A 61 -10.90 -3.31 9.45
N ALA A 62 -11.16 -2.17 8.83
CA ALA A 62 -12.29 -1.31 9.20
C ALA A 62 -13.63 -2.00 8.96
N LEU A 63 -13.79 -2.70 7.83
CA LEU A 63 -14.99 -3.48 7.54
C LEU A 63 -15.21 -4.61 8.55
N LEU A 64 -14.16 -5.32 8.95
CA LEU A 64 -14.27 -6.38 9.97
C LEU A 64 -14.65 -5.85 11.36
N LEU A 65 -14.27 -4.61 11.69
CA LEU A 65 -14.67 -3.97 12.93
C LEU A 65 -16.14 -3.54 12.90
N GLU A 66 -16.61 -3.02 11.77
CA GLU A 66 -18.01 -2.61 11.60
C GLU A 66 -18.96 -3.82 11.46
N PHE A 67 -18.49 -4.90 10.83
CA PHE A 67 -19.24 -6.12 10.54
C PHE A 67 -18.51 -7.38 11.04
N PRO A 68 -18.51 -7.65 12.36
CA PRO A 68 -17.79 -8.79 12.95
C PRO A 68 -18.23 -10.16 12.41
N GLU A 69 -19.45 -10.28 11.92
CA GLU A 69 -19.99 -11.48 11.29
C GLU A 69 -19.24 -11.88 10.01
N LEU A 70 -18.70 -10.91 9.27
CA LEU A 70 -17.89 -11.18 8.07
C LEU A 70 -16.55 -11.84 8.43
N ALA A 71 -15.99 -11.53 9.60
CA ALA A 71 -14.77 -12.18 10.10
C ALA A 71 -14.97 -13.70 10.28
N ARG A 72 -16.13 -14.10 10.83
CA ARG A 72 -16.50 -15.51 11.00
C ARG A 72 -16.69 -16.25 9.68
N GLN A 73 -17.18 -15.57 8.63
CA GLN A 73 -17.33 -16.18 7.31
C GLN A 73 -15.99 -16.40 6.60
N GLU A 74 -15.02 -15.51 6.78
CA GLU A 74 -13.68 -15.66 6.17
C GLU A 74 -12.93 -16.88 6.75
N GLU A 75 -13.02 -17.08 8.07
CA GLU A 75 -12.45 -18.25 8.75
C GLU A 75 -13.07 -19.57 8.24
N ASN A 76 -14.40 -19.60 8.11
CA ASN A 76 -15.11 -20.78 7.61
C ASN A 76 -14.81 -21.06 6.12
N SER A 77 -14.62 -20.02 5.32
CA SER A 77 -14.28 -20.15 3.89
C SER A 77 -12.85 -20.67 3.68
N ARG A 78 -11.88 -20.23 4.50
CA ARG A 78 -10.50 -20.76 4.47
C ARG A 78 -10.43 -22.23 4.89
N LEU A 79 -11.27 -22.66 5.83
CA LEU A 79 -11.36 -24.05 6.28
C LEU A 79 -12.04 -24.97 5.25
N MET A 80 -12.72 -24.42 4.24
CA MET A 80 -13.39 -25.18 3.18
C MET A 80 -12.64 -25.23 1.85
N LEU A 81 -11.44 -24.64 1.74
CA LEU A 81 -10.59 -24.84 0.57
C LEU A 81 -9.88 -26.20 0.66
N PRO A 82 -9.94 -27.06 -0.38
CA PRO A 82 -9.18 -28.30 -0.37
C PRO A 82 -7.67 -27.98 -0.43
N LEU A 83 -6.92 -28.66 0.44
CA LEU A 83 -5.45 -28.66 0.50
C LEU A 83 -4.81 -29.06 -0.84
#